data_AF-A0A3M5ZDY3-F1
#
_entry.id   AF-A0A3M5ZDY3-F1
#
_cell.length_a   1.000
_cell.length_b   1.000
_cell.length_c   1.000
_cell.angle_alpha   90.00
_cell.angle_beta   90.00
_cell.angle_gamma   90.00
#
_symmetry.space_group_name_H-M   'P 1'
#
loop_
_entity.id
_entity.type
_entity.pdbx_description
1 polymer ?
#
loop_
_entity_poly.entity_id
_entity_poly.type
_entity_poly.pdbx_seq_one_letter_code
_entity_poly.pdbx_strand_id
1 'polypeptide(L)'
;MGMATIAGHGFYGLQGSWGRGWLAVCLDGSTRIMETSMPIGYEECALFGTRLLPWLVLQQLVAFPRSLSMITSRLRTVRDHIRWAVSRFHEEDVFFGHGTDNAWDEARQLVLGALHLPWEIADSYLDCRLEVDEISELQRLIKRRINDRVPTPYLLGEAWFCGMSFIVDDRVLIPRSPIAELIEERFAPWLANEPARILDLCTGSGCIGIACAEVFPEAEVALADLSYDALEVANQNI
;
A
#
# COMPACT_ATOMS: atom_id res chain seq x y z
N MET A 1 30.59 28.91 -9.96
CA MET A 1 30.71 29.01 -11.43
C MET A 1 30.32 27.66 -12.00
N GLY A 2 29.35 27.61 -12.93
CA GLY A 2 28.79 26.38 -13.50
C GLY A 2 27.27 26.46 -13.65
N MET A 3 26.78 26.72 -14.87
CA MET A 3 25.38 26.58 -15.31
C MET A 3 25.14 25.09 -15.73
N ALA A 4 23.95 24.55 -16.02
CA ALA A 4 22.62 25.05 -16.42
C ALA A 4 21.54 23.96 -16.08
N THR A 5 20.22 24.18 -15.84
CA THR A 5 19.09 24.68 -16.69
C THR A 5 18.54 23.65 -17.70
N ILE A 6 17.25 23.25 -17.80
CA ILE A 6 15.99 23.37 -17.00
C ILE A 6 14.94 22.33 -17.52
N ALA A 7 14.04 21.74 -16.68
CA ALA A 7 12.66 21.26 -17.00
C ALA A 7 12.07 20.38 -15.84
N GLY A 8 10.80 20.46 -15.40
CA GLY A 8 9.73 21.44 -15.66
C GLY A 8 8.38 21.00 -15.02
N HIS A 9 7.67 21.92 -14.34
CA HIS A 9 6.29 21.82 -13.80
C HIS A 9 6.02 20.75 -12.70
N GLY A 10 5.44 21.03 -11.51
CA GLY A 10 5.09 22.29 -10.83
C GLY A 10 3.72 22.27 -10.14
N PHE A 11 3.64 22.48 -8.81
CA PHE A 11 2.44 22.92 -8.06
C PHE A 11 2.84 23.55 -6.70
N TYR A 12 1.93 24.33 -6.07
CA TYR A 12 2.22 25.26 -4.96
C TYR A 12 1.29 25.09 -3.74
N GLY A 13 1.80 25.41 -2.54
CA GLY A 13 1.06 25.61 -1.27
C GLY A 13 1.73 24.94 -0.07
N LEU A 14 1.79 25.48 1.15
CA LEU A 14 1.35 26.77 1.69
C LEU A 14 2.35 27.26 2.76
N GLN A 15 2.38 28.57 3.00
CA GLN A 15 3.37 29.23 3.86
C GLN A 15 2.96 29.18 5.35
N GLY A 16 3.79 28.54 6.19
CA GLY A 16 3.61 28.47 7.65
C GLY A 16 4.96 28.46 8.38
N SER A 17 5.11 29.28 9.41
CA SER A 17 6.37 29.47 10.13
C SER A 17 6.60 28.38 11.20
N TRP A 18 7.20 27.25 10.80
CA TRP A 18 7.42 26.11 11.70
C TRP A 18 8.81 26.11 12.32
N GLY A 19 8.92 26.67 13.53
CA GLY A 19 10.06 26.41 14.43
C GLY A 19 9.95 25.02 15.05
N ARG A 20 11.10 24.34 15.23
CA ARG A 20 11.31 22.90 15.54
C ARG A 20 11.19 21.99 14.30
N GLY A 21 12.19 21.12 14.11
CA GLY A 21 12.28 20.25 12.93
C GLY A 21 11.12 19.27 12.82
N TRP A 22 10.80 18.88 11.58
CA TRP A 22 9.97 17.71 11.28
C TRP A 22 10.90 16.55 10.95
N LEU A 23 10.61 15.35 11.46
CA LEU A 23 11.16 14.12 10.88
C LEU A 23 10.45 13.89 9.54
N ALA A 24 11.08 14.25 8.43
CA ALA A 24 10.52 14.02 7.11
C ALA A 24 10.95 12.64 6.58
N VAL A 25 9.96 11.80 6.28
CA VAL A 25 10.13 10.51 5.61
C VAL A 25 9.62 10.65 4.18
N CYS A 26 10.38 10.18 3.19
CA CYS A 26 10.05 10.34 1.77
C CYS A 26 10.35 9.04 1.01
N LEU A 27 9.41 8.63 0.15
CA LEU A 27 9.54 7.46 -0.73
C LEU A 27 9.92 7.84 -2.17
N ASP A 28 11.10 8.45 -2.34
CA ASP A 28 11.83 8.40 -3.62
C ASP A 28 13.26 7.85 -3.44
N GLY A 29 13.84 7.35 -4.54
CA GLY A 29 15.06 6.54 -4.56
C GLY A 29 16.38 7.28 -4.24
N SER A 30 16.33 8.37 -3.47
CA SER A 30 17.47 9.23 -3.16
C SER A 30 17.74 9.38 -1.65
N THR A 31 17.22 8.47 -0.82
CA THR A 31 17.23 8.43 0.65
C THR A 31 18.33 9.27 1.32
N ARG A 32 17.98 10.51 1.69
CA ARG A 32 18.78 11.36 2.56
C ARG A 32 17.97 11.76 3.78
N ILE A 33 18.27 11.10 4.89
CA ILE A 33 17.97 11.63 6.22
C ILE A 33 18.75 12.94 6.33
N MET A 34 18.05 14.08 6.45
CA MET A 34 18.67 15.39 6.61
C MET A 34 17.90 16.22 7.63
N GLU A 35 18.55 16.47 8.77
CA GLU A 35 18.15 17.49 9.73
C GLU A 35 19.05 18.74 9.59
N THR A 36 18.60 19.83 10.22
CA THR A 36 19.28 21.12 10.47
C THR A 36 19.07 22.27 9.47
N SER A 37 19.12 23.48 10.02
CA SER A 37 18.38 24.67 9.60
C SER A 37 19.24 25.76 8.93
N MET A 38 18.72 26.45 7.90
CA MET A 38 18.95 27.90 7.65
C MET A 38 18.03 28.48 6.53
N PRO A 39 17.82 29.82 6.44
CA PRO A 39 16.80 30.43 5.59
C PRO A 39 17.33 31.12 4.31
N ILE A 40 16.50 31.22 3.26
CA ILE A 40 16.71 32.06 2.06
C ILE A 40 15.37 32.72 1.65
N GLY A 41 15.40 33.98 1.21
CA GLY A 41 14.22 34.82 0.92
C GLY A 41 13.77 34.88 -0.55
N TYR A 42 12.67 35.63 -0.79
CA TYR A 42 11.90 35.72 -2.05
C TYR A 42 11.96 37.11 -2.73
N GLU A 43 11.86 37.10 -4.06
CA GLU A 43 11.33 38.13 -5.00
C GLU A 43 10.84 37.37 -6.28
N GLU A 44 9.79 37.68 -7.06
CA GLU A 44 8.56 38.49 -6.89
C GLU A 44 7.41 37.79 -7.69
N CYS A 45 6.48 38.49 -8.36
CA CYS A 45 5.22 37.92 -8.91
C CYS A 45 4.96 38.18 -10.42
N ALA A 46 4.03 37.40 -11.04
CA ALA A 46 2.93 37.92 -11.90
C ALA A 46 1.96 36.86 -12.53
N LEU A 47 0.75 36.74 -11.96
CA LEU A 47 -0.64 36.67 -12.52
C LEU A 47 -1.09 35.93 -13.84
N PHE A 48 -2.41 35.60 -13.83
CA PHE A 48 -3.35 35.09 -14.88
C PHE A 48 -3.33 33.56 -15.19
N GLY A 49 -4.46 32.88 -15.50
CA GLY A 49 -5.87 33.29 -15.65
C GLY A 49 -6.85 32.09 -15.83
N THR A 50 -8.17 32.35 -15.88
CA THR A 50 -9.29 31.39 -15.69
C THR A 50 -9.72 30.54 -16.91
N ARG A 51 -10.39 29.38 -16.68
CA ARG A 51 -11.80 29.09 -17.10
C ARG A 51 -12.34 27.69 -16.72
N LEU A 52 -13.68 27.59 -16.69
CA LEU A 52 -14.52 26.44 -16.29
C LEU A 52 -15.15 25.74 -17.53
N LEU A 53 -15.50 24.44 -17.42
CA LEU A 53 -16.90 23.95 -17.27
C LEU A 53 -16.98 22.39 -17.30
N PRO A 54 -18.05 21.76 -16.76
CA PRO A 54 -18.08 20.34 -16.40
C PRO A 54 -18.91 19.44 -17.34
N TRP A 55 -18.83 18.12 -17.13
CA TRP A 55 -19.86 17.17 -17.59
C TRP A 55 -20.28 16.23 -16.44
N LEU A 56 -21.56 15.89 -16.42
CA LEU A 56 -22.20 14.97 -15.48
C LEU A 56 -22.84 13.83 -16.29
N VAL A 57 -23.20 12.75 -15.59
CA VAL A 57 -24.00 11.60 -16.07
C VAL A 57 -23.27 10.55 -16.90
N LEU A 58 -23.01 9.39 -16.28
CA LEU A 58 -23.67 8.15 -16.70
C LEU A 58 -23.77 7.14 -15.54
N GLN A 59 -24.97 6.61 -15.34
CA GLN A 59 -25.29 5.57 -14.35
C GLN A 59 -25.04 4.19 -14.95
N GLN A 60 -24.72 3.16 -14.14
CA GLN A 60 -25.57 1.96 -13.91
C GLN A 60 -24.84 0.71 -13.38
N LEU A 61 -25.48 0.09 -12.37
CA LEU A 61 -25.68 -1.36 -12.21
C LEU A 61 -24.46 -2.30 -12.20
N VAL A 62 -23.97 -2.64 -11.00
CA VAL A 62 -23.39 -3.97 -10.74
C VAL A 62 -24.50 -4.89 -10.24
N ALA A 63 -25.23 -5.51 -11.18
CA ALA A 63 -26.13 -6.61 -10.88
C ALA A 63 -25.32 -7.92 -10.78
N PHE A 64 -25.44 -8.65 -9.68
CA PHE A 64 -24.73 -9.92 -9.45
C PHE A 64 -25.49 -11.10 -10.09
N PRO A 65 -24.95 -11.77 -11.13
CA PRO A 65 -25.54 -13.01 -11.63
C PRO A 65 -24.93 -14.18 -10.86
N ARG A 66 -25.60 -14.68 -9.81
CA ARG A 66 -25.30 -15.99 -9.21
C ARG A 66 -25.71 -17.12 -10.16
N SER A 67 -24.96 -17.34 -11.24
CA SER A 67 -24.97 -18.62 -11.94
C SER A 67 -24.17 -19.62 -11.11
N LEU A 68 -24.82 -20.64 -10.55
CA LEU A 68 -24.10 -21.80 -10.00
C LEU A 68 -23.43 -22.55 -11.16
N SER A 69 -22.18 -22.20 -11.46
CA SER A 69 -21.32 -23.08 -12.24
C SER A 69 -21.10 -24.36 -11.44
N MET A 70 -21.45 -25.52 -11.99
CA MET A 70 -21.13 -26.80 -11.36
C MET A 70 -19.63 -26.87 -11.09
N ILE A 71 -19.24 -26.98 -9.82
CA ILE A 71 -17.82 -27.04 -9.43
C ILE A 71 -17.25 -28.37 -9.91
N THR A 72 -16.49 -28.31 -11.00
CA THR A 72 -15.77 -29.44 -11.60
C THR A 72 -14.46 -29.77 -10.87
N SER A 73 -14.01 -28.86 -9.99
CA SER A 73 -12.77 -29.03 -9.23
C SER A 73 -12.84 -30.21 -8.25
N ARG A 74 -11.72 -30.93 -8.17
CA ARG A 74 -11.49 -32.01 -7.19
C ARG A 74 -10.74 -31.54 -5.94
N LEU A 75 -10.30 -30.28 -5.90
CA LEU A 75 -9.67 -29.66 -4.73
C LEU A 75 -10.73 -29.53 -3.64
N ARG A 76 -10.46 -30.01 -2.42
CA ARG A 76 -11.42 -30.03 -1.31
C ARG A 76 -10.95 -29.30 -0.06
N THR A 77 -9.65 -29.17 0.16
CA THR A 77 -9.08 -28.54 1.36
C THR A 77 -8.39 -27.20 1.06
N VAL A 78 -8.06 -26.45 2.11
CA VAL A 78 -7.19 -25.26 2.02
C VAL A 78 -5.82 -25.66 1.42
N ARG A 79 -5.22 -26.74 1.92
CA ARG A 79 -3.94 -27.30 1.46
C ARG A 79 -3.97 -27.65 -0.03
N ASP A 80 -5.07 -28.24 -0.50
CA ASP A 80 -5.26 -28.57 -1.92
C ASP A 80 -5.13 -27.33 -2.81
N HIS A 81 -5.76 -26.23 -2.40
CA HIS A 81 -5.80 -24.96 -3.15
C HIS A 81 -4.46 -24.23 -3.09
N ILE A 82 -3.81 -24.14 -1.93
CA ILE A 82 -2.46 -23.54 -1.81
C ILE A 82 -1.48 -24.28 -2.74
N ARG A 83 -1.33 -25.60 -2.59
CA ARG A 83 -0.40 -26.40 -3.41
C ARG A 83 -0.73 -26.34 -4.90
N TRP A 84 -2.01 -26.23 -5.26
CA TRP A 84 -2.42 -26.08 -6.67
C TRP A 84 -2.07 -24.68 -7.21
N ALA A 85 -2.31 -23.62 -6.44
CA ALA A 85 -1.94 -22.25 -6.80
C ALA A 85 -0.43 -22.12 -7.01
N VAL A 86 0.40 -22.67 -6.11
CA VAL A 86 1.86 -22.75 -6.28
C VAL A 86 2.25 -23.40 -7.61
N SER A 87 1.61 -24.53 -7.93
CA SER A 87 1.88 -25.25 -9.18
C SER A 87 1.55 -24.39 -10.41
N ARG A 88 0.44 -23.64 -10.37
CA ARG A 88 0.07 -22.71 -11.43
C ARG A 88 0.98 -21.49 -11.51
N PHE A 89 1.37 -20.90 -10.38
CA PHE A 89 2.20 -19.70 -10.34
C PHE A 89 3.59 -19.96 -10.94
N HIS A 90 4.18 -21.14 -10.71
CA HIS A 90 5.42 -21.55 -11.38
C HIS A 90 5.22 -21.85 -12.87
N GLU A 91 4.14 -22.53 -13.26
CA GLU A 91 3.90 -22.87 -14.68
C GLU A 91 3.63 -21.62 -15.54
N GLU A 92 3.05 -20.58 -14.94
CA GLU A 92 2.66 -19.33 -15.59
C GLU A 92 3.73 -18.22 -15.45
N ASP A 93 4.89 -18.52 -14.85
CA ASP A 93 5.99 -17.57 -14.56
C ASP A 93 5.47 -16.28 -13.90
N VAL A 94 4.80 -16.44 -12.75
CA VAL A 94 4.24 -15.33 -11.98
C VAL A 94 5.35 -14.58 -11.25
N PHE A 95 5.39 -13.25 -11.38
CA PHE A 95 6.36 -12.39 -10.69
C PHE A 95 5.95 -12.12 -9.22
N PHE A 96 6.92 -12.26 -8.31
CA PHE A 96 6.82 -12.00 -6.87
C PHE A 96 7.63 -10.75 -6.47
N GLY A 97 7.37 -10.17 -5.29
CA GLY A 97 8.00 -8.92 -4.83
C GLY A 97 7.03 -7.85 -4.33
N HIS A 98 5.78 -8.24 -4.05
CA HIS A 98 4.67 -7.38 -3.60
C HIS A 98 4.26 -7.71 -2.15
N GLY A 99 5.23 -7.98 -1.28
CA GLY A 99 5.04 -8.43 0.11
C GLY A 99 5.48 -9.88 0.35
N THR A 100 5.51 -10.70 -0.71
CA THR A 100 6.05 -12.07 -0.73
C THR A 100 7.01 -12.22 -1.92
N ASP A 101 8.05 -13.06 -1.79
CA ASP A 101 9.13 -13.24 -2.78
C ASP A 101 9.09 -14.58 -3.53
N ASN A 102 8.17 -15.47 -3.16
CA ASN A 102 8.06 -16.82 -3.69
C ASN A 102 6.60 -17.29 -3.82
N ALA A 103 6.39 -18.30 -4.67
CA ALA A 103 5.06 -18.82 -4.99
C ALA A 103 4.33 -19.46 -3.79
N TRP A 104 5.05 -20.07 -2.84
CA TRP A 104 4.44 -20.73 -1.67
C TRP A 104 3.80 -19.71 -0.75
N ASP A 105 4.53 -18.65 -0.42
CA ASP A 105 4.04 -17.64 0.50
C ASP A 105 2.95 -16.80 -0.16
N GLU A 106 3.07 -16.42 -1.44
CA GLU A 106 1.98 -15.69 -2.10
C GLU A 106 0.72 -16.56 -2.27
N ALA A 107 0.86 -17.85 -2.61
CA ALA A 107 -0.29 -18.76 -2.68
C ALA A 107 -0.96 -18.97 -1.32
N ARG A 108 -0.16 -19.04 -0.23
CA ARG A 108 -0.67 -19.09 1.14
C ARG A 108 -1.40 -17.79 1.49
N GLN A 109 -0.83 -16.64 1.15
CA GLN A 109 -1.41 -15.31 1.42
C GLN A 109 -2.77 -15.17 0.72
N LEU A 110 -2.82 -15.46 -0.58
CA LEU A 110 -4.03 -15.33 -1.38
C LEU A 110 -5.14 -16.28 -0.89
N VAL A 111 -4.81 -17.53 -0.54
CA VAL A 111 -5.81 -18.50 -0.09
C VAL A 111 -6.29 -18.22 1.33
N LEU A 112 -5.40 -17.88 2.27
CA LEU A 112 -5.81 -17.61 3.66
C LEU A 112 -6.57 -16.29 3.77
N GLY A 113 -6.09 -15.22 3.13
CA GLY A 113 -6.75 -13.92 3.12
C GLY A 113 -8.15 -13.96 2.48
N ALA A 114 -8.31 -14.70 1.38
CA ALA A 114 -9.62 -14.90 0.73
C ALA A 114 -10.63 -15.72 1.56
N LEU A 115 -10.14 -16.46 2.57
CA LEU A 115 -10.96 -17.19 3.55
C LEU A 115 -11.06 -16.45 4.89
N HIS A 116 -10.51 -15.23 4.98
CA HIS A 116 -10.40 -14.44 6.21
C HIS A 116 -9.73 -15.20 7.37
N LEU A 117 -8.77 -16.06 7.04
CA LEU A 117 -7.95 -16.81 7.99
C LEU A 117 -6.63 -16.06 8.24
N PRO A 118 -6.12 -16.03 9.49
CA PRO A 118 -4.84 -15.40 9.78
C PRO A 118 -3.69 -16.18 9.10
N TRP A 119 -2.56 -15.50 8.89
CA TRP A 119 -1.36 -16.11 8.32
C TRP A 119 -0.84 -17.29 9.17
N GLU A 120 -0.77 -17.06 10.48
CA GLU A 120 -0.41 -18.04 11.50
C GLU A 120 -1.62 -18.90 11.90
N ILE A 121 -1.80 -20.02 11.20
CA ILE A 121 -2.72 -21.09 11.61
C ILE A 121 -1.99 -22.41 11.75
N ALA A 122 -2.45 -23.24 12.69
CA ALA A 122 -1.94 -24.59 12.85
C ALA A 122 -2.22 -25.44 11.61
N ASP A 123 -1.22 -26.22 11.18
CA ASP A 123 -1.26 -27.00 9.93
C ASP A 123 -2.46 -27.95 9.79
N SER A 124 -3.07 -28.38 10.89
CA SER A 124 -4.29 -29.19 10.90
C SER A 124 -5.49 -28.49 10.27
N TYR A 125 -5.56 -27.16 10.35
CA TYR A 125 -6.62 -26.37 9.70
C TYR A 125 -6.45 -26.32 8.17
N LEU A 126 -5.25 -26.57 7.65
CA LEU A 126 -5.04 -26.64 6.20
C LEU A 126 -5.75 -27.85 5.57
N ASP A 127 -6.04 -28.89 6.37
CA ASP A 127 -6.77 -30.09 5.92
C ASP A 127 -8.30 -29.97 6.13
N CYS A 128 -8.79 -28.84 6.65
CA CYS A 128 -10.22 -28.55 6.69
C CYS A 128 -10.79 -28.46 5.26
N ARG A 129 -12.04 -28.92 5.12
CA ARG A 129 -12.78 -28.87 3.86
C ARG A 129 -13.42 -27.50 3.67
N LEU A 130 -13.46 -27.07 2.41
CA LEU A 130 -14.08 -25.82 1.99
C LEU A 130 -15.49 -26.03 1.44
N GLU A 131 -16.33 -25.02 1.64
CA GLU A 131 -17.66 -24.89 1.08
C GLU A 131 -17.64 -24.48 -0.40
N VAL A 132 -18.81 -24.59 -1.04
CA VAL A 132 -18.98 -24.38 -2.49
C VAL A 132 -18.64 -22.95 -2.93
N ASP A 133 -19.03 -21.95 -2.15
CA ASP A 133 -18.73 -20.54 -2.40
C ASP A 133 -17.26 -20.20 -2.15
N GLU A 134 -16.66 -20.67 -1.04
CA GLU A 134 -15.23 -20.56 -0.77
C GLU A 134 -14.38 -21.09 -1.93
N ILE A 135 -14.66 -22.31 -2.41
CA ILE A 135 -13.96 -22.93 -3.54
C ILE A 135 -14.12 -22.11 -4.83
N SER A 136 -15.29 -21.49 -5.03
CA SER A 136 -15.58 -20.67 -6.21
C SER A 136 -14.78 -19.36 -6.17
N GLU A 137 -14.71 -18.72 -5.01
CA GLU A 137 -14.01 -17.46 -4.80
C GLU A 137 -12.49 -17.63 -4.89
N LEU A 138 -11.93 -18.67 -4.25
CA LEU A 138 -10.50 -19.01 -4.40
C LEU A 138 -10.12 -19.21 -5.87
N GLN A 139 -10.93 -19.96 -6.63
CA GLN A 139 -10.66 -20.16 -8.06
C GLN A 139 -10.80 -18.89 -8.88
N ARG A 140 -11.69 -17.96 -8.49
CA ARG A 140 -11.79 -16.64 -9.13
C ARG A 140 -10.52 -15.83 -8.90
N LEU A 141 -10.07 -15.73 -7.65
CA LEU A 141 -8.90 -14.95 -7.26
C LEU A 141 -7.59 -15.53 -7.83
N ILE A 142 -7.38 -16.84 -7.75
CA ILE A 142 -6.19 -17.49 -8.34
C ILE A 142 -6.14 -17.27 -9.86
N LYS A 143 -7.28 -17.35 -10.57
CA LYS A 143 -7.34 -17.05 -12.01
C LYS A 143 -7.01 -15.60 -12.31
N ARG A 144 -7.51 -14.64 -11.52
CA ARG A 144 -7.14 -13.22 -11.67
C ARG A 144 -5.65 -13.00 -11.43
N ARG A 145 -5.08 -13.61 -10.39
CA ARG A 145 -3.64 -13.50 -10.07
C ARG A 145 -2.75 -13.94 -11.23
N ILE A 146 -3.15 -14.99 -11.94
CA ILE A 146 -2.46 -15.57 -13.09
C ILE A 146 -2.71 -14.75 -14.37
N ASN A 147 -3.98 -14.51 -14.72
CA ASN A 147 -4.35 -13.94 -16.02
C ASN A 147 -4.13 -12.43 -16.06
N ASP A 148 -4.61 -11.73 -15.02
CA ASP A 148 -4.61 -10.27 -14.93
C ASP A 148 -3.28 -9.75 -14.36
N ARG A 149 -2.45 -10.64 -13.82
CA ARG A 149 -1.15 -10.37 -13.14
C ARG A 149 -1.23 -9.40 -11.95
N VAL A 150 -2.43 -9.12 -11.45
CA VAL A 150 -2.70 -8.26 -10.28
C VAL A 150 -2.09 -8.88 -9.02
N PRO A 151 -1.24 -8.15 -8.26
CA PRO A 151 -0.67 -8.61 -6.99
C PRO A 151 -1.71 -9.06 -5.96
N THR A 152 -1.35 -10.04 -5.13
CA THR A 152 -2.23 -10.57 -4.08
C THR A 152 -2.80 -9.50 -3.13
N PRO A 153 -2.04 -8.51 -2.63
CA PRO A 153 -2.60 -7.45 -1.79
C PRO A 153 -3.77 -6.69 -2.43
N TYR A 154 -3.69 -6.33 -3.72
CA TYR A 154 -4.79 -5.67 -4.43
C TYR A 154 -5.95 -6.63 -4.78
N LEU A 155 -5.72 -7.95 -4.79
CA LEU A 155 -6.79 -8.94 -4.93
C LEU A 155 -7.59 -9.12 -3.64
N LEU A 156 -6.93 -8.95 -2.48
CA LEU A 156 -7.53 -9.03 -1.15
C LEU A 156 -8.05 -7.68 -0.64
N GLY A 157 -7.50 -6.57 -1.15
CA GLY A 157 -7.77 -5.21 -0.69
C GLY A 157 -6.95 -4.78 0.53
N GLU A 158 -5.96 -5.57 0.96
CA GLU A 158 -5.16 -5.32 2.16
C GLU A 158 -3.68 -5.72 2.02
N ALA A 159 -2.81 -5.03 2.77
CA ALA A 159 -1.37 -5.30 2.89
C ALA A 159 -0.88 -5.10 4.33
N TRP A 160 0.12 -5.87 4.75
CA TRP A 160 0.68 -5.79 6.10
C TRP A 160 1.97 -4.95 6.13
N PHE A 161 2.11 -4.09 7.15
CA PHE A 161 3.30 -3.25 7.40
C PHE A 161 3.42 -2.94 8.90
N CYS A 162 4.63 -3.04 9.48
CA CYS A 162 4.88 -2.87 10.92
C CYS A 162 3.88 -3.62 11.83
N GLY A 163 3.50 -4.85 11.46
CA GLY A 163 2.54 -5.66 12.23
C GLY A 163 1.06 -5.23 12.14
N MET A 164 0.72 -4.24 11.32
CA MET A 164 -0.65 -3.75 11.09
C MET A 164 -1.12 -4.09 9.67
N SER A 165 -2.44 -4.22 9.47
CA SER A 165 -3.05 -4.34 8.13
C SER A 165 -3.55 -2.98 7.64
N PHE A 166 -3.31 -2.68 6.37
CA PHE A 166 -3.69 -1.45 5.68
C PHE A 166 -4.52 -1.78 4.43
N ILE A 167 -5.61 -1.06 4.24
CA ILE A 167 -6.39 -1.07 2.99
C ILE A 167 -5.50 -0.58 1.85
N VAL A 168 -5.45 -1.34 0.76
CA VAL A 168 -4.71 -1.00 -0.47
C VAL A 168 -5.48 -1.38 -1.73
N ASP A 169 -5.39 -0.54 -2.74
CA ASP A 169 -5.84 -0.79 -4.12
C ASP A 169 -4.85 -0.16 -5.11
N ASP A 170 -5.20 -0.14 -6.40
CA ASP A 170 -4.34 0.36 -7.48
C ASP A 170 -4.05 1.87 -7.43
N ARG A 171 -4.67 2.62 -6.50
CA ARG A 171 -4.40 4.05 -6.25
C ARG A 171 -3.16 4.29 -5.38
N VAL A 172 -2.65 3.27 -4.69
CA VAL A 172 -1.53 3.37 -3.74
C VAL A 172 -0.47 2.30 -3.97
N LEU A 173 0.78 2.56 -3.56
CA LEU A 173 1.84 1.56 -3.59
C LEU A 173 1.66 0.53 -2.46
N ILE A 174 1.84 -0.76 -2.75
CA ILE A 174 1.87 -1.82 -1.74
C ILE A 174 3.02 -1.56 -0.74
N PRO A 175 2.74 -1.47 0.58
CA PRO A 175 3.75 -1.32 1.61
C PRO A 175 4.85 -2.39 1.52
N ARG A 176 6.08 -1.95 1.30
CA ARG A 176 7.28 -2.81 1.18
C ARG A 176 8.58 -2.09 1.55
N SER A 177 8.48 -1.06 2.37
CA SER A 177 9.61 -0.18 2.69
C SER A 177 10.51 -0.79 3.78
N PRO A 178 11.85 -0.76 3.63
CA PRO A 178 12.77 -1.13 4.71
C PRO A 178 12.70 -0.16 5.91
N ILE A 179 11.95 0.94 5.79
CA ILE A 179 11.65 1.88 6.87
C ILE A 179 10.86 1.19 8.01
N ALA A 180 10.23 0.03 7.79
CA ALA A 180 9.61 -0.74 8.87
C ALA A 180 10.59 -1.05 10.02
N GLU A 181 11.77 -1.60 9.69
CA GLU A 181 12.83 -1.90 10.67
C GLU A 181 13.30 -0.61 11.36
N LEU A 182 13.43 0.50 10.62
CA LEU A 182 13.82 1.79 11.19
C LEU A 182 12.76 2.36 12.14
N ILE A 183 11.47 2.15 11.89
CA ILE A 183 10.38 2.56 12.78
C ILE A 183 10.43 1.73 14.07
N GLU A 184 10.59 0.41 13.97
CA GLU A 184 10.73 -0.48 15.12
C GLU A 184 11.97 -0.16 15.98
N GLU A 185 13.10 0.16 15.34
CA GLU A 185 14.33 0.65 15.99
C GLU A 185 14.24 2.13 16.42
N ARG A 186 13.08 2.78 16.29
CA ARG A 186 12.83 4.19 16.66
C ARG A 186 13.81 5.18 16.01
N PHE A 187 14.24 4.86 14.80
CA PHE A 187 15.26 5.54 14.01
C PHE A 187 16.58 5.75 14.78
N ALA A 188 16.95 4.81 15.65
CA ALA A 188 18.27 4.78 16.29
C ALA A 188 19.36 4.40 15.27
N PRO A 189 20.58 4.97 15.34
CA PRO A 189 21.05 5.99 16.29
C PRO A 189 20.84 7.43 15.79
N TRP A 190 20.08 7.64 14.72
CA TRP A 190 19.92 8.96 14.08
C TRP A 190 19.09 9.94 14.91
N LEU A 191 18.10 9.46 15.66
CA LEU A 191 17.34 10.27 16.60
C LEU A 191 17.94 10.22 18.01
N ALA A 192 18.34 11.38 18.52
CA ALA A 192 18.85 11.53 19.88
C ALA A 192 17.72 11.65 20.94
N ASN A 193 16.50 12.01 20.51
CA ASN A 193 15.28 12.10 21.31
C ASN A 193 14.09 11.71 20.42
N GLU A 194 12.96 11.36 21.02
CA GLU A 194 11.73 11.13 20.26
C GLU A 194 11.29 12.38 19.48
N PRO A 195 10.82 12.23 18.23
CA PRO A 195 10.42 13.35 17.39
C PRO A 195 9.08 13.91 17.88
N ALA A 196 9.00 15.22 18.10
CA ALA A 196 7.73 15.85 18.43
C ALA A 196 6.78 15.98 17.22
N ARG A 197 7.32 15.90 15.98
CA ARG A 197 6.56 16.02 14.73
C ARG A 197 7.17 15.17 13.61
N ILE A 198 6.33 14.51 12.82
CA ILE A 198 6.71 13.59 11.75
C ILE A 198 5.90 13.92 10.49
N LEU A 199 6.57 14.01 9.34
CA LEU A 199 5.94 14.23 8.04
C LEU A 199 6.19 13.01 7.15
N ASP A 200 5.13 12.29 6.81
CA ASP A 200 5.17 11.24 5.79
C ASP A 200 4.82 11.84 4.42
N LEU A 201 5.85 12.01 3.58
CA LEU A 201 5.76 12.65 2.28
C LEU A 201 5.72 11.59 1.16
N CYS A 202 4.72 11.72 0.28
CA CYS A 202 4.28 10.65 -0.63
C CYS A 202 3.77 9.43 0.16
N THR A 203 2.89 9.71 1.13
CA THR A 203 2.37 8.75 2.12
C THR A 203 1.64 7.55 1.51
N GLY A 204 1.11 7.65 0.28
CA GLY A 204 0.38 6.57 -0.38
C GLY A 204 -0.81 6.10 0.46
N SER A 205 -0.73 4.88 0.99
CA SER A 205 -1.76 4.28 1.86
C SER A 205 -1.76 4.79 3.31
N GLY A 206 -0.83 5.67 3.69
CA GLY A 206 -0.66 6.12 5.09
C GLY A 206 0.24 5.24 5.94
N CYS A 207 0.71 4.10 5.43
CA CYS A 207 1.32 3.05 6.25
C CYS A 207 2.55 3.48 7.07
N ILE A 208 3.41 4.37 6.53
CA ILE A 208 4.59 4.87 7.23
C ILE A 208 4.19 5.86 8.32
N GLY A 209 3.39 6.88 7.99
CA GLY A 209 2.89 7.85 8.96
C GLY A 209 2.11 7.20 10.11
N ILE A 210 1.21 6.27 9.82
CA ILE A 210 0.41 5.56 10.83
C ILE A 210 1.30 4.68 11.72
N ALA A 211 2.28 3.96 11.15
CA ALA A 211 3.25 3.20 11.95
C ALA A 211 4.13 4.10 12.83
N CYS A 212 4.48 5.30 12.34
CA CYS A 212 5.19 6.29 13.14
C CYS A 212 4.33 6.83 14.30
N ALA A 213 3.02 7.02 14.09
CA ALA A 213 2.09 7.46 15.14
C ALA A 213 1.94 6.41 16.26
N GLU A 214 1.88 5.12 15.92
CA GLU A 214 1.82 4.02 16.90
C GLU A 214 3.11 3.94 17.75
N VAL A 215 4.29 4.12 17.13
CA VAL A 215 5.58 4.09 17.86
C VAL A 215 5.84 5.37 18.64
N PHE A 216 5.42 6.52 18.14
CA PHE A 216 5.62 7.85 18.75
C PHE A 216 4.28 8.53 19.08
N PRO A 217 3.55 8.06 20.11
CA PRO A 217 2.17 8.51 20.39
C PRO A 217 2.06 9.99 20.80
N GLU A 218 3.17 10.62 21.21
CA GLU A 218 3.23 12.06 21.54
C GLU A 218 3.61 12.94 20.33
N ALA A 219 3.83 12.35 19.15
CA ALA A 219 4.24 13.07 17.95
C ALA A 219 3.04 13.56 17.12
N GLU A 220 3.09 14.80 16.65
CA GLU A 220 2.17 15.29 15.62
C GLU A 220 2.59 14.71 14.27
N VAL A 221 1.83 13.73 13.76
CA VAL A 221 2.11 13.11 12.45
C VAL A 221 1.24 13.75 11.37
N ALA A 222 1.89 14.27 10.32
CA ALA A 222 1.26 14.79 9.13
C ALA A 222 1.50 13.84 7.94
N LEU A 223 0.45 13.49 7.23
CA LEU A 223 0.49 12.68 6.01
C LEU A 223 0.27 13.59 4.80
N ALA A 224 1.11 13.48 3.78
CA ALA A 224 1.04 14.29 2.57
C ALA A 224 1.27 13.45 1.31
N ASP A 225 0.41 13.64 0.31
CA ASP A 225 0.57 13.10 -1.04
C ASP A 225 0.18 14.15 -2.09
N LEU A 226 0.67 13.98 -3.31
CA LEU A 226 0.20 14.73 -4.48
C LEU A 226 -1.11 14.15 -5.03
N SER A 227 -1.32 12.84 -4.86
CA SER A 227 -2.50 12.13 -5.31
C SER A 227 -3.64 12.26 -4.29
N TYR A 228 -4.74 12.91 -4.68
CA TYR A 228 -5.96 12.95 -3.88
C TYR A 228 -6.53 11.54 -3.67
N ASP A 229 -6.45 10.69 -4.70
CA ASP A 229 -6.89 9.29 -4.69
C ASP A 229 -6.11 8.45 -3.66
N ALA A 230 -4.82 8.74 -3.46
CA ALA A 230 -4.02 8.12 -2.41
C ALA A 230 -4.41 8.64 -1.02
N LEU A 231 -4.63 9.96 -0.88
CA LEU A 231 -5.12 10.54 0.37
C LEU A 231 -6.50 10.00 0.77
N GLU A 232 -7.38 9.64 -0.17
CA GLU A 232 -8.63 8.92 0.15
C GLU A 232 -8.36 7.55 0.78
N VAL A 233 -7.38 6.78 0.27
CA VAL A 233 -6.99 5.48 0.85
C VAL A 233 -6.34 5.69 2.23
N ALA A 234 -5.45 6.66 2.38
CA ALA A 234 -4.84 6.99 3.67
C ALA A 234 -5.91 7.36 4.71
N ASN A 235 -6.93 8.14 4.35
CA ASN A 235 -8.05 8.47 5.24
C ASN A 235 -8.96 7.26 5.58
N GLN A 236 -8.89 6.14 4.85
CA GLN A 236 -9.59 4.90 5.22
C GLN A 236 -8.79 4.05 6.22
N ASN A 237 -7.50 4.32 6.39
CA ASN A 237 -6.59 3.62 7.30
C ASN A 237 -6.38 4.34 8.65
N ILE A 238 -6.98 5.52 8.83
CA ILE A 238 -6.97 6.34 10.08
C ILE A 238 -8.26 6.12 10.87
#